data_AF-A0AAU7T9K2-F1
#
_entry.id   AF-A0AAU7T9K2-F1
#
_cell.length_a   1.000
_cell.length_b   1.000
_cell.length_c   1.000
_cell.angle_alpha   90.00
_cell.angle_beta   90.00
_cell.angle_gamma   90.00
#
_symmetry.space_group_name_H-M   'P 1'
#
loop_
_entity.id
_entity.type
_entity.pdbx_description
1 polymer ?
#
loop_
_entity_poly.entity_id
_entity_poly.type
_entity_poly.pdbx_seq_one_letter_code
_entity_poly.pdbx_strand_id
1 'polypeptide(L)'
;MNLPALADLLASRGLRLLPGSYAVPVELLVQLPDATIVQFTARGTTLRLRTYSPDALTTITIPAECGCGDHHPQTGPTRVTLSRYAVPLEEHVIDGELEFGWHHHEAGLLRLETATTHFLTLLDTLRTRELVGVA
;
A
#
# COMPACT_ATOMS: atom_id res chain seq x y z
N MET A 1 -7.56 -2.70 15.16
CA MET A 1 -8.02 -1.85 14.04
C MET A 1 -8.32 -2.68 12.78
N ASN A 2 -9.31 -2.31 11.96
CA ASN A 2 -9.62 -2.92 10.64
C ASN A 2 -9.41 -1.89 9.48
N LEU A 3 -9.57 -2.31 8.22
CA LEU A 3 -9.33 -1.43 7.06
C LEU A 3 -10.26 -0.20 7.00
N PRO A 4 -11.57 -0.28 7.28
CA PRO A 4 -12.42 0.90 7.36
C PRO A 4 -11.95 1.92 8.42
N ALA A 5 -11.65 1.46 9.64
CA ALA A 5 -11.14 2.34 10.69
C ALA A 5 -9.78 2.95 10.32
N LEU A 6 -8.93 2.21 9.61
CA LEU A 6 -7.69 2.75 9.05
C LEU A 6 -7.96 3.80 7.96
N ALA A 7 -8.95 3.58 7.09
CA ALA A 7 -9.32 4.56 6.06
C ALA A 7 -9.78 5.88 6.69
N ASP A 8 -10.59 5.84 7.75
CA ASP A 8 -11.02 7.03 8.49
C ASP A 8 -9.83 7.75 9.14
N LEU A 9 -8.93 6.99 9.77
CA LEU A 9 -7.69 7.51 10.36
C LEU A 9 -6.81 8.20 9.30
N LEU A 10 -6.64 7.60 8.12
CA LEU A 10 -5.88 8.18 7.02
C LEU A 10 -6.56 9.42 6.44
N ALA A 11 -7.89 9.37 6.27
CA ALA A 11 -8.67 10.50 5.77
C ALA A 11 -8.55 11.72 6.68
N SER A 12 -8.53 11.53 8.01
CA SER A 12 -8.29 12.61 8.97
C SER A 12 -6.92 13.31 8.82
N ARG A 13 -5.98 12.68 8.11
CA ARG A 13 -4.63 13.20 7.79
C ARG A 13 -4.49 13.63 6.32
N GLY A 14 -5.59 13.74 5.58
CA GLY A 14 -5.60 14.06 4.15
C GLY A 14 -5.10 12.93 3.24
N LEU A 15 -4.97 11.71 3.76
CA LEU A 15 -4.53 10.54 3.02
C LEU A 15 -5.74 9.70 2.60
N ARG A 16 -5.66 9.06 1.45
CA ARG A 16 -6.74 8.18 0.96
C ARG A 16 -6.25 6.74 0.85
N LEU A 17 -6.84 5.84 1.62
CA LEU A 17 -6.64 4.40 1.45
C LEU A 17 -7.29 3.95 0.13
N LEU A 18 -6.51 3.34 -0.74
CA LEU A 18 -6.96 2.87 -2.04
C LEU A 18 -7.48 1.42 -1.97
N PRO A 19 -8.47 1.08 -2.83
CA PRO A 19 -8.80 -0.30 -3.10
C PRO A 19 -7.55 -1.11 -3.48
N GLY A 20 -7.45 -2.35 -3.00
CA GLY A 20 -6.24 -3.17 -3.15
C GLY A 20 -5.36 -3.22 -1.89
N SER A 21 -5.76 -2.55 -0.80
CA SER A 21 -5.12 -2.71 0.51
C SER A 21 -5.63 -3.97 1.24
N TYR A 22 -4.73 -4.68 1.93
CA TYR A 22 -4.96 -5.92 2.67
C TYR A 22 -4.43 -5.80 4.10
N ALA A 23 -5.14 -6.42 5.06
CA ALA A 23 -4.75 -6.41 6.47
C ALA A 23 -3.87 -7.59 6.87
N VAL A 24 -3.87 -8.70 6.13
CA VAL A 24 -3.08 -9.89 6.44
C VAL A 24 -2.62 -10.61 5.15
N PRO A 25 -1.30 -10.75 4.94
CA PRO A 25 -0.28 -9.86 5.52
C PRO A 25 -0.54 -8.41 5.07
N VAL A 26 -0.01 -7.44 5.82
CA VAL A 26 -0.34 -6.03 5.58
C VAL A 26 0.27 -5.55 4.28
N GLU A 27 -0.59 -5.03 3.41
CA GLU A 27 -0.22 -4.32 2.20
C GLU A 27 -1.16 -3.13 2.04
N LEU A 28 -0.62 -1.92 2.06
CA LEU A 28 -1.40 -0.69 1.99
C LEU A 28 -1.06 0.04 0.70
N LEU A 29 -2.09 0.42 -0.04
CA LEU A 29 -1.97 1.33 -1.16
C LEU A 29 -2.65 2.64 -0.76
N VAL A 30 -1.89 3.73 -0.70
CA VAL A 30 -2.35 5.01 -0.15
C VAL A 30 -2.03 6.12 -1.14
N GLN A 31 -3.00 6.99 -1.40
CA GLN A 31 -2.79 8.21 -2.18
C GLN A 31 -2.56 9.39 -1.22
N LEU A 32 -1.48 10.13 -1.47
CA LEU A 32 -1.14 11.37 -0.77
C LEU A 32 -1.90 12.58 -1.37
N PRO A 33 -1.89 13.75 -0.70
CA PRO A 33 -2.62 14.94 -1.17
C PRO A 33 -2.17 15.46 -2.55
N ASP A 34 -0.91 15.27 -2.90
CA ASP A 34 -0.29 15.60 -4.19
C ASP A 34 -0.55 14.54 -5.29
N ALA A 35 -1.43 13.56 -4.99
CA ALA A 35 -1.74 12.38 -5.80
C ALA A 35 -0.63 11.32 -5.90
N THR A 36 0.52 11.50 -5.24
CA THR A 36 1.56 10.46 -5.17
C THR A 36 0.99 9.18 -4.57
N ILE A 37 1.32 8.05 -5.18
CA ILE A 37 0.87 6.73 -4.74
C ILE A 37 1.94 6.09 -3.89
N VAL A 38 1.56 5.60 -2.72
CA VAL A 38 2.45 4.94 -1.77
C VAL A 38 2.01 3.50 -1.58
N GLN A 39 2.92 2.56 -1.78
CA GLN A 39 2.74 1.17 -1.42
C GLN A 39 3.56 0.85 -0.17
N PHE A 40 2.91 0.35 0.87
CA PHE A 40 3.58 -0.20 2.05
C PHE A 40 3.33 -1.71 2.12
N THR A 41 4.36 -2.51 2.35
CA THR A 41 4.23 -3.97 2.53
C THR A 41 4.98 -4.44 3.76
N ALA A 42 4.36 -5.32 4.54
CA ALA A 42 5.00 -6.08 5.60
C ALA A 42 5.01 -7.57 5.22
N ARG A 43 6.18 -8.10 4.84
CA ARG A 43 6.34 -9.47 4.30
C ARG A 43 7.64 -10.08 4.80
N GLY A 44 7.63 -11.37 5.13
CA GLY A 44 8.82 -12.03 5.67
C GLY A 44 9.28 -11.33 6.95
N THR A 45 10.50 -10.81 6.95
CA THR A 45 11.09 -9.96 8.00
C THR A 45 11.24 -8.50 7.55
N THR A 46 10.68 -8.13 6.40
CA THR A 46 10.91 -6.83 5.76
C THR A 46 9.68 -5.94 5.80
N LEU A 47 9.89 -4.67 6.14
CA LEU A 47 8.94 -3.59 5.84
C LEU A 47 9.45 -2.81 4.65
N ARG A 48 8.57 -2.47 3.72
CA ARG A 48 8.93 -1.72 2.52
C ARG A 48 7.92 -0.64 2.25
N LEU A 49 8.40 0.56 1.95
CA LEU A 49 7.63 1.68 1.45
C LEU A 49 8.14 2.06 0.07
N ARG A 50 7.24 2.20 -0.90
CA ARG A 50 7.56 2.66 -2.26
C ARG A 50 6.64 3.80 -2.65
N THR A 51 7.17 4.76 -3.40
CA THR A 51 6.36 5.82 -4.02
C THR A 51 6.27 5.61 -5.52
N TYR A 52 5.17 6.05 -6.12
CA TYR A 52 4.91 5.93 -7.54
C TYR A 52 4.20 7.18 -8.05
N SER A 53 4.37 7.45 -9.35
CA SER A 53 3.58 8.44 -10.08
C SER A 53 2.07 8.11 -9.97
N PRO A 54 1.17 9.12 -9.98
CA PRO A 54 -0.27 8.90 -10.09
C PRO A 54 -0.66 7.98 -11.26
N ASP A 55 0.09 8.03 -12.37
CA ASP A 55 -0.14 7.23 -13.58
C ASP A 55 0.24 5.75 -13.44
N ALA A 56 0.82 5.37 -12.29
CA ALA A 56 1.16 3.98 -12.01
C ALA A 56 -0.07 3.11 -11.70
N LEU A 57 -1.23 3.72 -11.42
CA LEU A 57 -2.47 2.99 -11.18
C LEU A 57 -3.09 2.53 -12.49
N THR A 58 -3.57 1.29 -12.49
CA THR A 58 -4.39 0.73 -13.54
C THR A 58 -5.68 0.17 -12.95
N THR A 59 -6.66 0.02 -13.83
CA THR A 59 -7.98 -0.44 -13.49
C THR A 59 -8.23 -1.78 -14.18
N ILE A 60 -8.55 -2.81 -13.40
CA ILE A 60 -8.95 -4.11 -13.93
C ILE A 60 -10.42 -4.35 -13.65
N THR A 61 -11.16 -4.79 -14.67
CA THR A 61 -12.52 -5.31 -14.50
C THR A 61 -12.40 -6.81 -14.27
N ILE A 62 -12.86 -7.29 -13.12
CA ILE A 62 -12.97 -8.73 -12.88
C ILE A 62 -14.27 -9.18 -13.55
N PRO A 63 -14.25 -10.01 -14.61
CA PRO A 63 -15.48 -10.49 -15.22
C PRO A 63 -16.29 -11.27 -14.19
N ALA A 64 -17.60 -11.03 -14.09
CA ALA A 64 -18.45 -11.87 -13.27
C ALA A 64 -18.57 -13.24 -13.97
N GLU A 65 -17.94 -14.27 -13.40
CA GLU A 65 -18.10 -15.62 -13.94
C GLU A 65 -19.50 -16.14 -13.59
N CYS A 66 -20.35 -16.27 -14.61
CA CYS A 66 -21.66 -16.95 -14.51
C CYS A 66 -21.54 -18.41 -14.06
N GLY A 67 -20.35 -19.02 -14.16
CA GLY A 67 -20.12 -20.45 -13.97
C GLY A 67 -20.65 -21.33 -15.12
N CYS A 68 -21.31 -20.73 -16.12
CA CYS A 68 -21.96 -21.43 -17.22
C CYS A 68 -21.14 -21.52 -18.52
N GLY A 69 -19.94 -20.93 -18.58
CA GLY A 69 -19.03 -21.01 -19.73
C GLY A 69 -19.43 -20.20 -20.98
N ASP A 70 -20.72 -19.95 -21.21
CA ASP A 70 -21.22 -19.33 -22.45
C ASP A 70 -21.51 -17.81 -22.34
N HIS A 71 -21.56 -17.29 -21.12
CA HIS A 71 -21.82 -15.88 -20.87
C HIS A 71 -20.64 -15.24 -20.13
N HIS A 72 -19.90 -14.38 -20.84
CA HIS A 72 -18.93 -13.46 -20.27
C HIS A 72 -19.57 -12.07 -20.11
N PRO A 73 -20.30 -11.79 -19.01
CA PRO A 73 -20.74 -10.44 -18.76
C PRO A 73 -19.50 -9.55 -18.59
N GLN A 74 -19.41 -8.49 -19.41
CA GLN A 74 -18.38 -7.45 -19.30
C GLN A 74 -18.58 -6.55 -18.06
N THR A 75 -19.59 -6.83 -17.25
CA THR A 75 -19.94 -6.09 -16.05
C THR A 75 -19.48 -6.87 -14.83
N GLY A 76 -18.38 -6.44 -14.22
CA GLY A 76 -17.97 -6.93 -12.91
C GLY A 76 -17.22 -5.86 -12.13
N PRO A 77 -16.92 -6.13 -10.84
CA PRO A 77 -16.35 -5.13 -9.98
C PRO A 77 -15.01 -4.66 -10.54
N THR A 78 -14.89 -3.34 -10.61
CA THR A 78 -13.67 -2.67 -11.04
C THR A 78 -12.73 -2.56 -9.85
N ARG A 79 -11.47 -3.00 -10.01
CA ARG A 79 -10.42 -2.86 -9.01
C ARG A 79 -9.33 -1.94 -9.52
N VAL A 80 -8.89 -1.02 -8.66
CA VAL A 80 -7.69 -0.22 -8.87
C VAL A 80 -6.50 -1.01 -8.30
N THR A 81 -5.41 -1.08 -9.05
CA THR A 81 -4.17 -1.76 -8.64
C THR A 81 -2.98 -1.02 -9.24
N LEU A 82 -1.77 -1.30 -8.75
CA LEU A 82 -0.56 -0.88 -9.45
C LEU A 82 -0.45 -1.63 -10.78
N SER A 83 -0.07 -0.90 -11.83
CA SER A 83 0.31 -1.45 -13.11
C SER A 83 1.46 -2.44 -12.93
N ARG A 84 1.44 -3.55 -13.67
CA ARG A 84 2.56 -4.50 -13.73
C ARG A 84 3.88 -3.87 -14.21
N TYR A 85 3.80 -2.70 -14.85
CA TYR A 85 4.95 -1.94 -15.36
C TYR A 85 5.25 -0.70 -14.52
N ALA A 86 4.58 -0.53 -13.36
CA ALA A 86 4.85 0.57 -12.45
C ALA A 86 6.29 0.48 -11.92
N VAL A 87 7.05 1.56 -12.11
CA VAL A 87 8.42 1.69 -11.59
C VAL A 87 8.36 2.61 -10.36
N PRO A 88 8.90 2.18 -9.19
CA PRO A 88 8.93 3.04 -8.02
C PRO A 88 9.84 4.25 -8.26
N LEU A 89 9.38 5.42 -7.81
CA LEU A 89 10.17 6.65 -7.82
C LEU A 89 11.20 6.62 -6.68
N GLU A 90 10.77 6.23 -5.50
CA GLU A 90 11.60 5.99 -4.33
C GLU A 90 11.24 4.67 -3.64
N GLU A 91 12.21 4.10 -2.93
CA GLU A 91 12.03 2.91 -2.11
C GLU A 91 12.78 3.03 -0.78
N HIS A 92 12.09 2.71 0.31
CA HIS A 92 12.65 2.60 1.65
C HIS A 92 12.36 1.21 2.18
N VAL A 93 13.39 0.56 2.70
CA VAL A 93 13.34 -0.79 3.23
C VAL A 93 13.83 -0.75 4.67
N ILE A 94 13.05 -1.33 5.58
CA ILE A 94 13.54 -1.70 6.91
C ILE A 94 13.79 -3.20 6.88
N ASP A 95 15.04 -3.56 7.15
CA ASP A 95 15.43 -4.91 7.48
C ASP A 95 15.06 -5.18 8.95
N GLY A 96 13.96 -5.90 9.16
CA GLY A 96 13.48 -6.20 10.50
C GLY A 96 14.35 -7.22 11.24
N GLU A 97 15.19 -8.00 10.55
CA GLU A 97 16.16 -8.86 11.24
C GLU A 97 17.21 -8.00 11.93
N LEU A 98 17.70 -6.97 11.25
CA LEU A 98 18.69 -6.05 11.81
C LEU A 98 18.08 -5.08 12.82
N GLU A 99 16.92 -4.51 12.51
CA GLU A 99 16.33 -3.44 13.33
C GLU A 99 15.57 -3.98 14.56
N PHE A 100 14.88 -5.11 14.41
CA PHE A 100 13.97 -5.65 15.43
C PHE A 100 14.34 -7.05 15.91
N GLY A 101 15.38 -7.68 15.34
CA GLY A 101 15.69 -9.08 15.61
C GLY A 101 14.64 -10.05 15.08
N TRP A 102 13.85 -9.64 14.08
CA TRP A 102 12.79 -10.49 13.54
C TRP A 102 13.36 -11.72 12.84
N HIS A 103 12.57 -12.79 12.87
CA HIS A 103 12.88 -14.04 12.22
C HIS A 103 11.72 -14.55 11.38
N HIS A 104 12.04 -15.33 10.35
CA HIS A 104 11.07 -16.05 9.51
C HIS A 104 10.07 -15.11 8.79
N HIS A 105 8.87 -14.94 9.35
CA HIS A 105 7.76 -14.22 8.73
C HIS A 105 7.09 -13.20 9.67
N GLU A 106 7.79 -12.77 10.72
CA GLU A 106 7.23 -11.90 11.76
C GLU A 106 6.72 -10.55 11.23
N ALA A 107 7.32 -9.96 10.20
CA ALA A 107 6.76 -8.77 9.56
C ALA A 107 5.40 -9.09 8.90
N GLY A 108 5.27 -10.27 8.30
CA GLY A 108 4.01 -10.74 7.72
C GLY A 108 2.91 -11.07 8.75
N LEU A 109 3.28 -11.24 10.02
CA LEU A 109 2.36 -11.48 11.14
C LEU A 109 1.93 -10.20 11.85
N LEU A 110 2.47 -9.04 11.46
CA LEU A 110 2.09 -7.79 12.08
C LEU A 110 0.58 -7.55 11.96
N ARG A 111 -0.01 -7.19 13.09
CA ARG A 111 -1.38 -6.67 13.10
C ARG A 111 -1.40 -5.35 12.34
N LEU A 112 -2.54 -5.07 11.69
CA LEU A 112 -2.75 -3.84 10.93
C LEU A 112 -2.38 -2.58 11.74
N GLU A 113 -2.64 -2.58 13.04
CA GLU A 113 -2.32 -1.47 13.95
C GLU A 113 -0.82 -1.20 14.07
N THR A 114 -0.04 -2.24 14.39
CA THR A 114 1.43 -2.12 14.47
C THR A 114 2.03 -1.75 13.12
N ALA A 115 1.57 -2.39 12.03
CA ALA A 115 2.02 -2.09 10.69
C ALA A 115 1.69 -0.65 10.26
N THR A 116 0.54 -0.10 10.69
CA THR A 116 0.15 1.30 10.44
C THR A 116 1.12 2.27 11.12
N THR A 117 1.57 1.95 12.34
CA THR A 117 2.58 2.78 13.03
C THR A 117 3.88 2.85 12.22
N HIS A 118 4.39 1.71 11.75
CA HIS A 118 5.59 1.70 10.90
C HIS A 118 5.39 2.43 9.57
N PHE A 119 4.21 2.26 8.94
CA PHE A 119 3.85 2.96 7.72
C PHE A 119 3.91 4.49 7.91
N LEU A 120 3.28 5.01 8.96
CA LEU A 120 3.25 6.45 9.22
C LEU A 120 4.65 6.99 9.53
N THR A 121 5.44 6.27 10.34
CA THR A 121 6.83 6.65 10.61
C THR A 121 7.66 6.74 9.32
N LEU A 122 7.58 5.74 8.44
CA LEU A 122 8.30 5.76 7.17
C LEU A 122 7.80 6.88 6.24
N LEU A 123 6.49 7.13 6.20
CA LEU A 123 5.91 8.20 5.41
C LEU A 123 6.41 9.59 5.83
N ASP A 124 6.58 9.82 7.14
CA ASP A 124 7.13 11.09 7.64
C ASP A 124 8.60 11.29 7.22
N THR A 125 9.39 10.21 7.08
CA THR A 125 10.76 10.32 6.57
C THR A 125 10.83 10.76 5.10
N LEU A 126 9.82 10.41 4.29
CA LEU A 126 9.71 10.89 2.90
C LEU A 126 9.41 12.38 2.85
N ARG A 127 8.39 12.83 3.61
CA ARG A 127 7.97 14.24 3.64
C ARG A 127 9.06 15.17 4.15
N THR A 128 9.86 14.71 5.10
CA THR A 128 10.94 15.52 5.66
C THR A 128 12.04 15.80 4.63
N ARG A 129 12.20 14.93 3.61
CA ARG A 129 13.19 15.15 2.54
C ARG A 129 12.81 16.29 1.58
N GLU A 130 11.52 16.52 1.33
CA GLU A 130 11.08 17.66 0.50
C GLU A 130 11.47 19.01 1.12
N LEU A 131 11.54 19.10 2.46
CA LEU A 131 11.94 20.33 3.16
C LEU A 131 13.46 20.58 3.19
N VAL A 132 14.28 19.58 2.83
CA VAL A 132 15.75 19.71 2.72
C VAL A 132 16.19 19.94 1.26
N GLY A 133 15.24 20.02 0.33
CA GLY A 133 15.46 20.47 -1.05
C GLY A 133 15.89 21.94 -1.07
N VAL A 134 17.19 22.15 -1.21
CA VAL A 134 17.91 23.43 -1.24
C VAL A 134 17.23 24.47 -2.13
N ALA A 135 17.02 25.66 -1.56
CA ALA A 135 16.62 26.91 -2.23
C ALA A 135 17.66 27.41 -3.25
#